data_AF-A0A084A4T9-F1
#
_entry.id   AF-A0A084A4T9-F1
#
_cell.length_a   1.000
_cell.length_b   1.000
_cell.length_c   1.000
_cell.angle_alpha   90.00
_cell.angle_beta   90.00
_cell.angle_gamma   90.00
#
_symmetry.space_group_name_H-M   'P 1'
#
loop_
_entity.id
_entity.type
_entity.pdbx_description
1 polymer ?
#
loop_
_entity_poly.entity_id
_entity_poly.type
_entity_poly.pdbx_seq_one_letter_code
_entity_poly.pdbx_strand_id
1 'polypeptide(L)'
;MASITPLPELPRQAGQLNELREPGSLAQRQAESLVQQQGAQLNWLMALPPGWSQQYGQQLITQSQTLWPGNPEAEQMHTAWQQQLEANALPLTALDNWHQGMVKLQQLTDSLNALDERKGKYLTGSELKTMVFAITQEFGKTVPMEEQLRQLAAVSTDNSLSANAQSQAEQRLAQLLNRYVLIKQQVKAP
;
A
#
# COMPACT_ATOMS: atom_id res chain seq x y z
N MET A 1 -5.80 33.44 -9.20
CA MET A 1 -6.14 32.98 -7.85
C MET A 1 -5.69 31.53 -7.76
N ALA A 2 -4.51 31.26 -7.19
CA ALA A 2 -3.96 29.92 -7.09
C ALA A 2 -4.46 29.28 -5.78
N SER A 3 -5.36 28.30 -5.89
CA SER A 3 -5.62 27.32 -4.82
C SER A 3 -5.22 25.96 -5.40
N ILE A 4 -4.11 25.33 -5.00
CA ILE A 4 -3.93 24.53 -3.77
C ILE A 4 -5.26 24.02 -3.25
N THR A 5 -5.65 22.82 -3.70
CA THR A 5 -6.75 22.05 -3.11
C THR A 5 -6.46 21.97 -1.61
N PRO A 6 -7.25 22.63 -0.72
CA PRO A 6 -6.94 22.60 0.69
C PRO A 6 -7.01 21.16 1.18
N LEU A 7 -6.00 20.74 1.94
CA LEU A 7 -6.07 19.49 2.69
C LEU A 7 -7.35 19.53 3.54
N PRO A 8 -8.11 18.41 3.64
CA PRO A 8 -9.29 18.39 4.48
C PRO A 8 -8.91 18.80 5.91
N GLU A 9 -9.65 19.75 6.48
CA GLU A 9 -9.41 20.23 7.83
C GLU A 9 -9.47 19.07 8.82
N LEU A 10 -8.54 19.06 9.78
CA LEU A 10 -8.52 18.04 10.84
C LEU A 10 -9.85 18.08 11.61
N PRO A 11 -10.44 16.93 11.93
CA PRO A 11 -11.66 16.90 12.73
C PRO A 11 -11.44 17.57 14.09
N ARG A 12 -12.46 18.31 14.55
CA ARG A 12 -12.41 19.08 15.80
C ARG A 12 -12.12 18.21 17.01
N GLN A 13 -11.43 18.79 17.99
CA GLN A 13 -11.08 18.10 19.24
C GLN A 13 -12.31 17.84 20.11
N ALA A 14 -12.24 16.82 20.98
CA ALA A 14 -13.35 16.40 21.85
C ALA A 14 -13.95 17.55 22.70
N GLY A 15 -13.13 18.49 23.17
CA GLY A 15 -13.62 19.66 23.92
C GLY A 15 -14.51 20.59 23.10
N GLN A 16 -14.15 20.84 21.84
CA GLN A 16 -14.93 21.66 20.91
C GLN A 16 -16.22 20.95 20.46
N LEU A 17 -16.23 19.62 20.44
CA LEU A 17 -17.42 18.83 20.15
C LEU A 17 -18.45 18.90 21.29
N ASN A 18 -18.01 19.03 22.54
CA ASN A 18 -18.90 19.16 23.69
C ASN A 18 -19.67 20.50 23.67
N GLU A 19 -19.01 21.60 23.32
CA GLU A 19 -19.67 22.92 23.20
C GLU A 19 -20.78 22.92 22.12
N LEU A 20 -20.57 22.17 21.05
CA LEU A 20 -21.55 22.03 19.97
C LEU A 20 -22.70 21.07 20.34
N ARG A 21 -22.52 20.26 21.37
CA ARG A 21 -23.53 19.30 21.88
C ARG A 21 -24.53 19.96 22.84
N GLU A 22 -24.33 21.21 23.24
CA GLU A 22 -25.26 21.90 24.13
C GLU A 22 -26.68 22.04 23.52
N PRO A 23 -27.75 21.80 24.31
CA PRO A 23 -29.14 21.97 23.86
C PRO A 23 -29.39 23.37 23.27
N GLY A 24 -29.86 23.44 22.02
CA GLY A 24 -30.16 24.72 21.35
C GLY A 24 -28.98 25.37 20.62
N SER A 25 -27.81 24.72 20.59
CA SER A 25 -26.69 25.14 19.73
C SER A 25 -27.12 25.19 18.25
N LEU A 26 -26.45 26.02 17.45
CA LEU A 26 -26.68 26.06 16.00
C LEU A 26 -26.37 24.70 15.35
N ALA A 27 -25.39 23.97 15.88
CA ALA A 27 -25.05 22.63 15.41
C ALA A 27 -26.18 21.62 15.64
N GLN A 28 -26.85 21.67 16.80
CA GLN A 28 -28.02 20.83 17.04
C GLN A 28 -29.21 21.22 16.16
N ARG A 29 -29.43 22.53 15.94
CA ARG A 29 -30.51 23.02 15.06
C ARG A 29 -30.29 22.68 13.59
N GLN A 30 -29.04 22.48 13.17
CA GLN A 30 -28.65 22.10 11.81
C GLN A 30 -28.16 20.65 11.73
N ALA A 31 -28.54 19.79 12.68
CA ALA A 31 -27.99 18.45 12.80
C ALA A 31 -28.17 17.63 11.50
N GLU A 32 -29.35 17.69 10.88
CA GLU A 32 -29.64 16.95 9.64
C GLU A 32 -28.71 17.36 8.49
N SER A 33 -28.53 18.66 8.24
CA SER A 33 -27.66 19.13 7.16
C SER A 33 -26.19 18.86 7.45
N LEU A 34 -25.75 19.01 8.70
CA LEU A 34 -24.37 18.72 9.12
C LEU A 34 -24.04 17.22 9.04
N VAL A 35 -24.99 16.34 9.37
CA VAL A 35 -24.84 14.89 9.21
C VAL A 35 -24.79 14.51 7.73
N GLN A 36 -25.65 15.10 6.89
CA GLN A 36 -25.59 14.89 5.44
C GLN A 36 -24.25 15.35 4.86
N GLN A 37 -23.74 16.51 5.28
CA GLN A 37 -22.43 17.02 4.87
C GLN A 37 -21.29 16.09 5.33
N GLN A 38 -21.31 15.60 6.57
CA GLN A 38 -20.32 14.63 7.05
C GLN A 38 -20.41 13.31 6.27
N GLY A 39 -21.63 12.83 5.97
CA GLY A 39 -21.83 11.65 5.13
C GLY A 39 -21.23 11.84 3.73
N ALA A 40 -21.45 12.99 3.10
CA ALA A 40 -20.83 13.32 1.82
C ALA A 40 -19.29 13.38 1.91
N GLN A 41 -18.74 13.93 3.01
CA GLN A 41 -17.30 13.98 3.23
C GLN A 41 -16.69 12.58 3.41
N LEU A 42 -17.34 11.69 4.17
CA LEU A 42 -16.92 10.30 4.34
C LEU A 42 -16.96 9.55 3.00
N ASN A 43 -18.02 9.74 2.21
CA ASN A 43 -18.13 9.15 0.87
C ASN A 43 -17.01 9.64 -0.06
N TRP A 44 -16.68 10.92 0.00
CA TRP A 44 -15.56 11.48 -0.76
C TRP A 44 -14.21 10.89 -0.33
N LEU A 45 -13.96 10.75 0.99
CA LEU A 45 -12.75 10.12 1.52
C LEU A 45 -12.62 8.66 1.06
N MET A 46 -13.72 7.91 1.10
CA MET A 46 -13.75 6.52 0.63
C MET A 46 -13.58 6.39 -0.89
N ALA A 47 -13.87 7.45 -1.64
CA ALA A 47 -13.67 7.50 -3.09
C ALA A 47 -12.24 7.90 -3.50
N LEU A 48 -11.37 8.27 -2.54
CA LEU A 48 -9.98 8.61 -2.85
C LEU A 48 -9.22 7.39 -3.38
N PRO A 49 -8.39 7.53 -4.43
CA PRO A 49 -7.59 6.42 -4.92
C PRO A 49 -6.53 5.99 -3.88
N PRO A 50 -6.10 4.71 -3.86
CA PRO A 50 -5.13 4.19 -2.89
C PRO A 50 -3.78 4.92 -2.82
N GLY A 51 -3.40 5.66 -3.88
CA GLY A 51 -2.19 6.48 -3.96
C GLY A 51 -2.47 7.98 -4.03
N TRP A 52 -3.57 8.45 -3.43
CA TRP A 52 -3.97 9.85 -3.51
C TRP A 52 -2.90 10.82 -3.00
N SER A 53 -2.23 10.51 -1.88
CA SER A 53 -1.18 11.37 -1.33
C SER A 53 0.01 11.51 -2.28
N GLN A 54 0.43 10.41 -2.93
CA GLN A 54 1.49 10.45 -3.93
C GLN A 54 1.05 11.21 -5.19
N GLN A 55 -0.21 11.06 -5.61
CA GLN A 55 -0.75 11.81 -6.75
C GLN A 55 -0.81 13.30 -6.47
N TYR A 56 -1.25 13.67 -5.27
CA TYR A 56 -1.30 15.06 -4.86
C TYR A 56 0.10 15.68 -4.75
N GLY A 57 1.06 14.95 -4.16
CA GLY A 57 2.47 15.35 -4.16
C GLY A 57 3.00 15.60 -5.58
N GLN A 58 2.72 14.69 -6.51
CA GLN A 58 3.10 14.88 -7.92
C GLN A 58 2.46 16.13 -8.55
N GLN A 59 1.20 16.44 -8.23
CA GLN A 59 0.54 17.66 -8.71
C GLN A 59 1.23 18.93 -8.19
N LEU A 60 1.67 18.94 -6.93
CA LEU A 60 2.45 20.05 -6.37
C LEU A 60 3.78 20.23 -7.09
N ILE A 61 4.46 19.12 -7.41
CA ILE A 61 5.69 19.14 -8.20
C ILE A 61 5.44 19.72 -9.60
N THR A 62 4.44 19.19 -10.32
CA THR A 62 4.09 19.69 -11.67
C THR A 62 3.70 21.17 -11.64
N GLN A 63 2.94 21.60 -10.62
CA GLN A 63 2.59 23.00 -10.44
C GLN A 63 3.84 23.87 -10.25
N SER A 64 4.78 23.45 -9.40
CA SER A 64 6.02 24.19 -9.16
C SER A 64 6.85 24.34 -10.43
N GLN A 65 7.04 23.25 -11.18
CA GLN A 65 7.77 23.28 -12.46
C GLN A 65 7.09 24.19 -13.50
N THR A 66 5.75 24.23 -13.51
CA THR A 66 4.98 25.08 -14.44
C THR A 66 5.10 26.56 -14.09
N LEU A 67 5.08 26.90 -12.80
CA LEU A 67 5.12 28.30 -12.33
C LEU A 67 6.54 28.89 -12.34
N TRP A 68 7.56 28.08 -12.09
CA TRP A 68 8.95 28.52 -11.99
C TRP A 68 9.90 27.68 -12.87
N PRO A 69 9.77 27.76 -14.20
CA PRO A 69 10.65 27.02 -15.10
C PRO A 69 12.11 27.47 -14.92
N GLY A 70 13.02 26.52 -14.72
CA GLY A 70 14.46 26.77 -14.54
C GLY A 70 14.88 27.23 -13.14
N ASN A 71 13.97 27.22 -12.15
CA ASN A 71 14.32 27.46 -10.76
C ASN A 71 15.05 26.22 -10.17
N PRO A 72 16.28 26.36 -9.63
CA PRO A 72 17.03 25.22 -9.09
C PRO A 72 16.34 24.51 -7.91
N GLU A 73 15.64 25.25 -7.04
CA GLU A 73 14.95 24.67 -5.90
C GLU A 73 13.76 23.79 -6.34
N ALA A 74 13.01 24.21 -7.37
CA ALA A 74 11.92 23.43 -7.95
C ALA A 74 12.41 22.12 -8.60
N GLU A 75 13.55 22.16 -9.31
CA GLU A 75 14.18 20.97 -9.89
C GLU A 75 14.71 20.00 -8.83
N GLN A 76 15.33 20.53 -7.77
CA GLN A 76 15.76 19.72 -6.63
C GLN A 76 14.57 19.06 -5.92
N MET A 77 13.47 19.80 -5.73
CA MET A 77 12.24 19.28 -5.13
C MET A 77 11.64 18.13 -5.95
N HIS A 78 11.57 18.27 -7.28
CA HIS A 78 11.13 17.20 -8.18
C HIS A 78 12.02 15.95 -8.04
N THR A 79 13.34 16.14 -8.07
CA THR A 79 14.30 15.03 -7.96
C THR A 79 14.20 14.33 -6.62
N ALA A 80 14.12 15.08 -5.51
CA ALA A 80 13.99 14.54 -4.16
C ALA A 80 12.69 13.74 -4.00
N TRP A 81 11.58 14.25 -4.54
CA TRP A 81 10.29 13.56 -4.53
C TRP A 81 10.35 12.22 -5.26
N GLN A 82 10.90 12.19 -6.47
CA GLN A 82 11.03 10.96 -7.26
C GLN A 82 11.93 9.93 -6.56
N GLN A 83 13.07 10.38 -6.04
CA GLN A 83 13.98 9.52 -5.28
C GLN A 83 13.32 8.95 -4.01
N GLN A 84 12.54 9.76 -3.29
CA GLN A 84 11.82 9.30 -2.11
C GLN A 84 10.77 8.24 -2.46
N LEU A 85 10.03 8.41 -3.56
CA LEU A 85 9.07 7.41 -4.03
C LEU A 85 9.76 6.10 -4.40
N GLU A 86 10.85 6.16 -5.16
CA GLU A 86 11.59 4.98 -5.59
C GLU A 86 12.30 4.25 -4.45
N ALA A 87 12.97 4.99 -3.56
CA ALA A 87 13.68 4.44 -2.41
C ALA A 87 12.73 3.76 -1.41
N ASN A 88 11.50 4.27 -1.31
CA ASN A 88 10.46 3.71 -0.45
C ASN A 88 9.47 2.84 -1.23
N ALA A 89 9.76 2.42 -2.46
CA ALA A 89 8.94 1.47 -3.19
C ALA A 89 9.41 0.03 -2.97
N LEU A 90 8.48 -0.93 -3.05
CA LEU A 90 8.84 -2.34 -3.09
C LEU A 90 9.80 -2.58 -4.26
N PRO A 91 10.98 -3.21 -4.09
CA PRO A 91 11.89 -3.47 -5.20
C PRO A 91 11.23 -4.33 -6.30
N LEU A 92 11.59 -4.11 -7.56
CA LEU A 92 11.03 -4.90 -8.67
C LEU A 92 11.33 -6.40 -8.53
N THR A 93 12.51 -6.74 -8.02
CA THR A 93 12.89 -8.13 -7.74
C THR A 93 11.95 -8.80 -6.72
N ALA A 94 11.40 -8.03 -5.77
CA ALA A 94 10.46 -8.55 -4.78
C ALA A 94 9.07 -8.84 -5.38
N LEU A 95 8.72 -8.25 -6.53
CA LEU A 95 7.47 -8.58 -7.25
C LEU A 95 7.51 -9.98 -7.88
N ASP A 96 8.70 -10.47 -8.22
CA ASP A 96 8.84 -11.76 -8.92
C ASP A 96 8.98 -12.95 -7.96
N ASN A 97 9.42 -12.74 -6.72
CA ASN A 97 9.69 -13.81 -5.75
C ASN A 97 8.50 -14.78 -5.54
N TRP A 98 7.28 -14.25 -5.42
CA TRP A 98 6.09 -15.09 -5.29
C TRP A 98 5.84 -15.92 -6.55
N HIS A 99 5.95 -15.29 -7.72
CA HIS A 99 5.80 -15.96 -9.01
C HIS A 99 6.86 -17.05 -9.20
N GLN A 100 8.12 -16.82 -8.81
CA GLN A 100 9.17 -17.84 -8.82
C GLN A 100 8.84 -19.04 -7.92
N GLY A 101 8.27 -18.79 -6.74
CA GLY A 101 7.75 -19.87 -5.88
C GLY A 101 6.67 -20.69 -6.57
N MET A 102 5.73 -20.03 -7.26
CA MET A 102 4.68 -20.71 -8.04
C MET A 102 5.22 -21.51 -9.22
N VAL A 103 6.25 -21.00 -9.92
CA VAL A 103 6.93 -21.73 -11.01
C VAL A 103 7.57 -23.02 -10.46
N LYS A 104 8.26 -22.95 -9.32
CA LYS A 104 8.84 -24.14 -8.68
C LYS A 104 7.77 -25.12 -8.18
N LEU A 105 6.65 -24.61 -7.67
CA LEU A 105 5.52 -25.45 -7.27
C LEU A 105 4.95 -26.20 -8.47
N GLN A 106 4.80 -25.54 -9.62
CA GLN A 106 4.38 -26.19 -10.86
C GLN A 106 5.36 -27.28 -11.30
N GLN A 107 6.66 -27.02 -11.23
CA GLN A 107 7.69 -28.03 -11.54
C GLN A 107 7.59 -29.27 -10.64
N LEU A 108 7.26 -29.08 -9.37
CA LEU A 108 7.00 -30.19 -8.45
C LEU A 108 5.75 -30.96 -8.88
N THR A 109 4.65 -30.28 -9.20
CA THR A 109 3.42 -30.91 -9.71
C THR A 109 3.68 -31.72 -10.97
N ASP A 110 4.41 -31.17 -11.94
CA ASP A 110 4.76 -31.86 -13.18
C ASP A 110 5.62 -33.10 -12.90
N SER A 111 6.56 -32.99 -11.96
CA SER A 111 7.41 -34.11 -11.54
C SER A 111 6.60 -35.24 -10.90
N LEU A 112 5.59 -34.91 -10.10
CA LEU A 112 4.68 -35.88 -9.48
C LEU A 112 3.78 -36.56 -10.51
N ASN A 113 3.18 -35.80 -11.43
CA ASN A 113 2.33 -36.35 -12.49
C ASN A 113 3.13 -37.31 -13.42
N ALA A 114 4.40 -37.00 -13.68
CA ALA A 114 5.26 -37.86 -14.49
C ALA A 114 5.53 -39.24 -13.84
N LEU A 115 5.37 -39.37 -12.51
CA LEU A 115 5.43 -40.67 -11.82
C LEU A 115 4.21 -41.52 -12.12
N ASP A 116 3.03 -40.89 -12.17
CA ASP A 116 1.77 -41.57 -12.45
C ASP A 116 1.71 -42.05 -13.91
N GLU A 117 2.23 -41.26 -14.85
CA GLU A 117 2.17 -41.55 -16.28
C GLU A 117 3.20 -42.59 -16.77
N ARG A 118 4.35 -42.71 -16.10
CA ARG A 118 5.46 -43.57 -16.57
C ARG A 118 5.84 -44.62 -15.53
N LYS A 119 5.39 -45.86 -15.76
CA LYS A 119 5.87 -47.04 -15.01
C LYS A 119 7.40 -47.09 -15.03
N GLY A 120 8.04 -46.84 -13.88
CA GLY A 120 9.48 -46.99 -13.68
C GLY A 120 10.27 -45.69 -13.42
N LYS A 121 9.65 -44.50 -13.49
CA LYS A 121 10.25 -43.29 -12.92
C LYS A 121 9.85 -43.16 -11.45
N TYR A 122 10.82 -42.88 -10.60
CA TYR A 122 10.60 -42.66 -9.17
C TYR A 122 11.19 -41.30 -8.80
N LEU A 123 10.44 -40.51 -8.04
CA LEU A 123 11.00 -39.36 -7.35
C LEU A 123 11.50 -39.86 -5.99
N THR A 124 12.79 -39.69 -5.73
CA THR A 124 13.35 -40.05 -4.43
C THR A 124 12.87 -39.06 -3.37
N GLY A 125 12.77 -39.53 -2.12
CA GLY A 125 12.43 -38.65 -1.00
C GLY A 125 13.44 -37.49 -0.81
N SER A 126 14.69 -37.66 -1.26
CA SER A 126 15.70 -36.61 -1.25
C SER A 126 15.42 -35.53 -2.29
N GLU A 127 15.06 -35.90 -3.52
CA GLU A 127 14.68 -34.94 -4.57
C GLU A 127 13.43 -34.15 -4.19
N LEU A 128 12.41 -34.82 -3.65
CA LEU A 128 11.20 -34.16 -3.16
C LEU A 128 11.54 -33.11 -2.08
N LYS A 129 12.38 -33.47 -1.11
CA LYS A 129 12.84 -32.54 -0.06
C LYS A 129 13.56 -31.34 -0.65
N THR A 130 14.42 -31.54 -1.66
CA THR A 130 15.12 -30.45 -2.33
C THR A 130 14.16 -29.51 -3.05
N MET A 131 13.16 -30.04 -3.76
CA MET A 131 12.14 -29.24 -4.44
C MET A 131 11.30 -28.43 -3.44
N VAL A 132 10.80 -29.08 -2.38
CA VAL A 132 10.03 -28.42 -1.31
C VAL A 132 10.86 -27.33 -0.63
N PHE A 133 12.13 -27.61 -0.32
CA PHE A 133 13.02 -26.61 0.26
C PHE A 133 13.19 -25.40 -0.67
N ALA A 134 13.41 -25.63 -1.97
CA ALA A 134 13.53 -24.54 -2.95
C ALA A 134 12.25 -23.69 -3.05
N ILE A 135 11.07 -24.31 -3.00
CA ILE A 135 9.77 -23.59 -2.98
C ILE A 135 9.66 -22.74 -1.71
N THR A 136 9.93 -23.32 -0.54
CA THR A 136 9.89 -22.61 0.74
C THR A 136 10.87 -21.44 0.78
N GLN A 137 12.06 -21.60 0.19
CA GLN A 137 13.03 -20.51 0.06
C GLN A 137 12.48 -19.36 -0.79
N GLU A 138 11.86 -19.62 -1.95
CA GLU A 138 11.27 -18.56 -2.78
C GLU A 138 10.16 -17.80 -2.06
N PHE A 139 9.21 -18.52 -1.44
CA PHE A 139 8.14 -17.87 -0.68
C PHE A 139 8.64 -17.11 0.56
N GLY A 140 9.76 -17.55 1.14
CA GLY A 140 10.42 -16.87 2.25
C GLY A 140 11.08 -15.53 1.88
N LYS A 141 11.43 -15.31 0.60
CA LYS A 141 12.09 -14.06 0.16
C LYS A 141 11.18 -12.84 0.27
N THR A 142 9.89 -12.99 0.04
CA THR A 142 8.93 -11.89 0.12
C THR A 142 7.56 -12.42 0.55
N VAL A 143 7.26 -12.24 1.83
CA VAL A 143 5.96 -12.59 2.40
C VAL A 143 4.87 -11.70 1.78
N PRO A 144 3.79 -12.29 1.21
CA PRO A 144 2.64 -11.54 0.71
C PRO A 144 2.00 -10.67 1.79
N MET A 145 1.39 -9.56 1.37
CA MET A 145 0.79 -8.60 2.31
C MET A 145 -0.35 -9.24 3.11
N GLU A 146 -1.12 -10.12 2.49
CA GLU A 146 -2.22 -10.85 3.10
C GLU A 146 -1.74 -11.71 4.28
N GLU A 147 -0.61 -12.40 4.13
CA GLU A 147 -0.02 -13.20 5.23
C GLU A 147 0.57 -12.30 6.33
N GLN A 148 1.15 -11.15 5.97
CA GLN A 148 1.59 -10.16 6.95
C GLN A 148 0.41 -9.61 7.77
N LEU A 149 -0.73 -9.33 7.13
CA LEU A 149 -1.95 -8.90 7.81
C LEU A 149 -2.54 -10.00 8.69
N ARG A 150 -2.51 -11.26 8.24
CA ARG A 150 -2.93 -12.40 9.07
C ARG A 150 -2.07 -12.54 10.32
N GLN A 151 -0.75 -12.38 10.19
CA GLN A 151 0.18 -12.38 11.33
C GLN A 151 -0.12 -11.23 12.30
N LEU A 152 -0.33 -10.02 11.78
CA LEU A 152 -0.70 -8.87 12.60
C LEU A 152 -2.02 -9.09 13.35
N ALA A 153 -3.03 -9.64 12.66
CA ALA A 153 -4.32 -9.99 13.27
C ALA A 153 -4.17 -11.06 14.36
N ALA A 154 -3.34 -12.08 14.15
CA ALA A 154 -3.09 -13.13 15.14
C ALA A 154 -2.36 -12.63 16.40
N VAL A 155 -1.53 -11.58 16.30
CA VAL A 155 -0.88 -10.95 17.46
C VAL A 155 -1.84 -10.01 18.20
N SER A 156 -2.83 -9.45 17.50
CA SER A 156 -3.81 -8.52 18.09
C SER A 156 -4.79 -9.17 19.09
N THR A 157 -5.01 -10.48 18.98
CA THR A 157 -5.94 -11.21 19.85
C THR A 157 -5.48 -11.35 21.30
N ASP A 158 -4.18 -11.16 21.59
CA ASP A 158 -3.61 -11.13 22.95
C ASP A 158 -3.65 -9.73 23.59
N ASN A 159 -4.53 -8.86 23.10
CA ASN A 159 -4.84 -7.53 23.65
C ASN A 159 -3.65 -6.55 23.70
N SER A 160 -2.57 -6.83 22.97
CA SER A 160 -1.47 -5.90 22.76
C SER A 160 -0.90 -6.02 21.34
N LEU A 161 -1.19 -5.03 20.50
CA LEU A 161 -0.51 -4.87 19.22
C LEU A 161 0.87 -4.27 19.48
N SER A 162 1.94 -5.00 19.15
CA SER A 162 3.28 -4.42 19.25
C SER A 162 3.44 -3.27 18.24
N ALA A 163 3.91 -2.12 18.70
CA ALA A 163 4.12 -0.94 17.84
C ALA A 163 5.09 -1.24 16.69
N ASN A 164 6.04 -2.15 16.89
CA ASN A 164 6.99 -2.57 15.87
C ASN A 164 6.30 -3.37 14.73
N ALA A 165 5.42 -4.32 15.05
CA ALA A 165 4.70 -5.10 14.03
C ALA A 165 3.75 -4.21 13.22
N GLN A 166 3.10 -3.23 13.87
CA GLN A 166 2.28 -2.23 13.18
C GLN A 166 3.12 -1.39 12.21
N SER A 167 4.21 -0.79 12.70
CA SER A 167 5.11 0.03 11.89
C SER A 167 5.68 -0.75 10.69
N GLN A 168 6.04 -2.02 10.88
CA GLN A 168 6.50 -2.88 9.80
C GLN A 168 5.40 -3.12 8.75
N ALA A 169 4.16 -3.40 9.16
CA ALA A 169 3.05 -3.58 8.23
C ALA A 169 2.72 -2.29 7.46
N GLU A 170 2.73 -1.14 8.13
CA GLU A 170 2.54 0.18 7.52
C GLU A 170 3.63 0.50 6.49
N GLN A 171 4.90 0.23 6.81
CA GLN A 171 6.00 0.40 5.88
C GLN A 171 5.83 -0.48 4.63
N ARG A 172 5.39 -1.72 4.80
CA ARG A 172 5.15 -2.66 3.69
C ARG A 172 4.00 -2.20 2.79
N LEU A 173 2.91 -1.72 3.38
CA LEU A 173 1.81 -1.10 2.64
C LEU A 173 2.27 0.13 1.87
N ALA A 174 3.04 1.01 2.50
CA ALA A 174 3.60 2.20 1.84
C ALA A 174 4.50 1.81 0.65
N GLN A 175 5.34 0.78 0.80
CA GLN A 175 6.18 0.25 -0.28
C GLN A 175 5.39 -0.26 -1.47
N LEU A 176 4.32 -1.01 -1.21
CA LEU A 176 3.41 -1.50 -2.25
C LEU A 176 2.70 -0.35 -2.97
N LEU A 177 2.19 0.64 -2.22
CA LEU A 177 1.53 1.82 -2.78
C LEU A 177 2.47 2.66 -3.64
N ASN A 178 3.69 2.92 -3.17
CA ASN A 178 4.69 3.65 -3.95
C ASN A 178 5.04 2.91 -5.25
N ARG A 179 5.24 1.58 -5.18
CA ARG A 179 5.48 0.77 -6.40
C ARG A 179 4.29 0.83 -7.36
N TYR A 180 3.06 0.72 -6.86
CA TYR A 180 1.84 0.85 -7.66
C TYR A 180 1.76 2.21 -8.38
N VAL A 181 2.06 3.30 -7.66
CA VAL A 181 2.05 4.65 -8.24
C VAL A 181 3.13 4.81 -9.31
N LEU A 182 4.35 4.34 -9.05
CA LEU A 182 5.45 4.38 -10.03
C LEU A 182 5.09 3.61 -11.32
N ILE A 183 4.49 2.42 -11.20
CA ILE A 183 4.01 1.65 -12.36
C ILE A 183 2.97 2.45 -13.14
N LYS A 184 2.00 3.09 -12.46
CA LYS A 184 1.01 3.95 -13.11
C LYS A 184 1.59 5.18 -13.79
N GLN A 185 2.68 5.75 -13.26
CA GLN A 185 3.35 6.88 -13.87
C GLN A 185 4.08 6.47 -15.16
N GLN A 186 4.75 5.31 -15.16
CA GLN A 186 5.41 4.77 -16.36
C GLN A 186 4.44 4.54 -17.51
N VAL A 187 3.23 4.03 -17.23
CA VAL A 187 2.17 3.83 -18.25
C VAL A 187 1.67 5.16 -18.85
N LYS A 188 1.85 6.28 -18.16
CA LYS A 188 1.42 7.60 -18.63
C LYS A 188 2.50 8.38 -19.38
N ALA A 189 3.74 7.90 -19.45
CA ALA A 189 4.79 8.53 -20.23
C ALA A 189 4.54 8.26 -21.73
N PRO A 190 4.52 9.31 -22.60
CA PRO A 190 4.31 9.15 -24.04
C PRO A 190 5.49 8.47 -24.76
#